data_AF-A0A7S2K821-F1
#
_entry.id   AF-A0A7S2K821-F1
#
_cell.length_a   1.000
_cell.length_b   1.000
_cell.length_c   1.000
_cell.angle_alpha   90.00
_cell.angle_beta   90.00
_cell.angle_gamma   90.00
#
_symmetry.space_group_name_H-M   'P 1'
#
loop_
_entity.id
_entity.type
_entity.pdbx_description
1 polymer ?
#
loop_
_entity_poly.entity_id
_entity_poly.type
_entity_poly.pdbx_seq_one_letter_code
_entity_poly.pdbx_strand_id
1 'polypeptide(L)'
;YSTPQADSIFESKATEIIRKVKQDVTRHRYGDEAHLDTTVKKLGLVVPGKAYPQLKELRQDVTEDGELAFSIVWQSLDTPYKMWADQKRVNKYSTFFGPGVYADCVKIDADQRLVAIRLTTGERKVAVEEPAAAEVEA
;
A
#
# COMPACT_ATOMS: atom_id res chain seq x y z
N TYR A 1 -8.11 9.72 -1.67
CA TYR A 1 -8.59 10.55 -2.78
C TYR A 1 -8.00 10.00 -4.08
N SER A 2 -8.76 9.98 -5.19
CA SER A 2 -8.27 9.55 -6.50
C SER A 2 -8.53 10.70 -7.48
N THR A 3 -7.54 11.08 -8.27
CA THR A 3 -7.71 12.09 -9.32
C THR A 3 -8.22 11.43 -10.60
N PRO A 4 -8.92 12.16 -11.50
CA PRO A 4 -9.37 11.59 -12.78
C PRO A 4 -8.23 10.97 -13.60
N GLN A 5 -7.04 11.58 -13.52
CA GLN A 5 -5.83 11.08 -14.15
C GLN A 5 -5.36 9.75 -13.55
N ALA A 6 -5.44 9.61 -12.22
CA ALA A 6 -5.08 8.38 -11.52
C ALA A 6 -6.05 7.23 -11.83
N ASP A 7 -7.34 7.50 -12.04
CA ASP A 7 -8.29 6.46 -12.47
C ASP A 7 -8.05 6.02 -13.92
N SER A 8 -7.76 6.94 -14.85
CA SER A 8 -7.40 6.54 -16.23
C SER A 8 -6.10 5.72 -16.29
N ILE A 9 -5.07 6.12 -15.53
CA ILE A 9 -3.82 5.36 -15.44
C ILE A 9 -4.06 4.00 -14.77
N PHE A 10 -4.92 3.95 -13.75
CA PHE A 10 -5.30 2.68 -13.14
C PHE A 10 -5.96 1.74 -14.15
N GLU A 11 -6.92 2.22 -14.94
CA GLU A 11 -7.55 1.40 -15.97
C GLU A 11 -6.54 0.90 -17.02
N SER A 12 -5.55 1.72 -17.37
CA SER A 12 -4.55 1.35 -18.37
C SER A 12 -3.41 0.46 -17.85
N LYS A 13 -2.94 0.66 -16.62
CA LYS A 13 -1.69 0.04 -16.10
C LYS A 13 -1.89 -0.89 -14.91
N ALA A 14 -3.05 -0.87 -14.24
CA ALA A 14 -3.26 -1.75 -13.09
C ALA A 14 -3.20 -3.22 -13.50
N THR A 15 -2.34 -3.97 -12.82
CA THR A 15 -2.27 -5.43 -12.95
C THR A 15 -3.55 -6.07 -12.43
N GLU A 16 -3.82 -7.30 -12.83
CA GLU A 16 -4.98 -8.06 -12.35
C GLU A 16 -5.03 -8.14 -10.82
N ILE A 17 -3.88 -8.20 -10.16
CA ILE A 17 -3.81 -8.25 -8.70
C ILE A 17 -4.20 -6.90 -8.08
N ILE A 18 -3.69 -5.77 -8.60
CA ILE A 18 -4.09 -4.43 -8.14
C ILE A 18 -5.61 -4.24 -8.32
N ARG A 19 -6.16 -4.65 -9.47
CA ARG A 19 -7.60 -4.61 -9.73
C ARG A 19 -8.40 -5.45 -8.74
N LYS A 20 -7.94 -6.68 -8.47
CA LYS A 20 -8.55 -7.55 -7.45
C LYS A 20 -8.51 -6.93 -6.06
N VAL A 21 -7.40 -6.32 -5.66
CA VAL A 21 -7.30 -5.63 -4.36
C VAL A 21 -8.30 -4.47 -4.28
N LYS A 22 -8.37 -3.60 -5.30
CA LYS A 22 -9.37 -2.50 -5.32
C LYS A 22 -10.79 -3.05 -5.26
N GLN A 23 -11.10 -4.08 -6.04
CA GLN A 23 -12.42 -4.71 -6.05
C GLN A 23 -12.76 -5.34 -4.68
N ASP A 24 -11.82 -6.04 -4.07
CA ASP A 24 -12.01 -6.71 -2.78
C ASP A 24 -12.29 -5.69 -1.68
N VAL A 25 -11.51 -4.61 -1.62
CA VAL A 25 -11.70 -3.53 -0.64
C VAL A 25 -13.01 -2.78 -0.86
N THR A 26 -13.34 -2.44 -2.10
CA THR A 26 -14.58 -1.71 -2.42
C THR A 26 -15.82 -2.57 -2.16
N ARG A 27 -15.75 -3.89 -2.38
CA ARG A 27 -16.84 -4.82 -2.10
C ARG A 27 -17.10 -5.00 -0.60
N HIS A 28 -16.05 -5.12 0.20
CA HIS A 28 -16.21 -5.35 1.64
C HIS A 28 -16.80 -4.14 2.36
N ARG A 29 -16.51 -2.90 1.92
CA ARG A 29 -17.09 -1.67 2.50
C ARG A 29 -18.63 -1.58 2.52
N TYR A 30 -19.33 -2.44 1.78
CA TYR A 30 -20.80 -2.49 1.76
C TYR A 30 -21.41 -3.57 2.67
N GLY A 31 -20.61 -4.41 3.34
CA GLY A 31 -21.11 -5.54 4.13
C GLY A 31 -20.42 -5.79 5.47
N ASP A 32 -19.10 -5.58 5.58
CA ASP A 32 -18.31 -5.84 6.80
C ASP A 32 -17.01 -5.01 6.76
N GLU A 33 -16.39 -4.77 7.92
CA GLU A 33 -15.06 -4.16 7.98
C GLU A 33 -14.12 -4.81 6.95
N ALA A 34 -13.59 -4.01 6.01
CA ALA A 34 -12.75 -4.49 4.93
C ALA A 34 -11.40 -4.94 5.48
N HIS A 35 -11.33 -6.17 5.94
CA HIS A 35 -10.14 -6.75 6.52
C HIS A 35 -9.38 -7.57 5.47
N LEU A 36 -8.31 -7.03 4.87
CA LEU A 36 -7.34 -7.89 4.17
C LEU A 36 -6.44 -8.62 5.18
N ASP A 37 -7.03 -9.17 6.24
CA ASP A 37 -6.35 -9.93 7.29
C ASP A 37 -5.60 -11.12 6.70
N THR A 38 -6.22 -11.79 5.72
CA THR A 38 -5.59 -12.89 5.00
C THR A 38 -4.37 -12.43 4.21
N THR A 39 -4.39 -11.20 3.67
CA THR A 39 -3.25 -10.60 2.98
C THR A 39 -2.13 -10.28 3.96
N VAL A 40 -2.39 -9.49 5.02
CA VAL A 40 -1.34 -9.15 6.01
C VAL A 40 -0.79 -10.37 6.73
N LYS A 41 -1.61 -11.42 6.92
CA LYS A 41 -1.17 -12.73 7.44
C LYS A 41 -0.24 -13.45 6.45
N LYS A 42 -0.60 -13.54 5.17
CA LYS A 42 0.26 -14.12 4.12
C LYS A 42 1.57 -13.34 3.97
N LEU A 43 1.52 -12.02 4.12
CA LEU A 43 2.67 -11.13 4.09
C LEU A 43 3.55 -11.24 5.34
N GLY A 44 3.06 -11.86 6.43
CA GLY A 44 3.83 -12.04 7.66
C GLY A 44 3.95 -10.75 8.48
N LEU A 45 2.89 -9.93 8.46
CA LEU A 45 2.78 -8.64 9.17
C LEU A 45 1.90 -8.72 10.42
N VAL A 46 1.53 -9.93 10.80
CA VAL A 46 0.74 -10.22 11.99
C VAL A 46 1.67 -10.71 13.07
N VAL A 47 1.72 -9.98 14.18
CA VAL A 47 2.48 -10.40 15.36
C VAL A 47 1.59 -11.34 16.18
N PRO A 48 2.10 -12.52 16.61
CA PRO A 48 1.32 -13.44 17.45
C PRO A 48 0.79 -12.76 18.71
N GLY A 49 -0.51 -12.90 18.99
CA GLY A 49 -1.16 -12.31 20.16
C GLY A 49 -1.44 -10.81 20.08
N LYS A 50 -1.28 -10.19 18.90
CA LYS A 50 -1.55 -8.77 18.66
C LYS A 50 -2.69 -8.56 17.67
N ALA A 51 -3.23 -7.35 17.65
CA ALA A 51 -4.26 -6.97 16.68
C ALA A 51 -3.70 -6.96 15.25
N TYR A 52 -4.54 -7.29 14.28
CA TYR A 52 -4.20 -7.24 12.87
C TYR A 52 -4.11 -5.78 12.41
N PRO A 53 -3.20 -5.44 11.49
CA PRO A 53 -3.22 -4.15 10.82
C PRO A 53 -4.57 -3.92 10.14
N GLN A 54 -5.14 -2.74 10.36
CA GLN A 54 -6.47 -2.38 9.85
C GLN A 54 -6.36 -1.59 8.56
N LEU A 55 -7.07 -1.99 7.51
CA LEU A 55 -7.09 -1.25 6.26
C LEU A 55 -7.83 0.08 6.48
N LYS A 56 -7.19 1.20 6.16
CA LYS A 56 -7.81 2.53 6.24
C LYS A 56 -8.32 3.00 4.89
N GLU A 57 -7.41 3.08 3.93
CA GLU A 57 -7.73 3.63 2.63
C GLU A 57 -6.84 3.06 1.52
N LEU A 58 -7.30 3.26 0.30
CA LEU A 58 -6.53 3.02 -0.92
C LEU A 58 -6.27 4.38 -1.55
N ARG A 59 -5.03 4.64 -1.91
CA ARG A 59 -4.62 5.82 -2.67
C ARG A 59 -4.13 5.40 -4.03
N GLN A 60 -4.50 6.19 -5.02
CA GLN A 60 -4.12 6.01 -6.42
C GLN A 60 -3.47 7.31 -6.85
N ASP A 61 -2.23 7.19 -7.30
CA ASP A 61 -1.42 8.30 -7.76
C ASP A 61 -0.72 7.91 -9.06
N VAL A 62 -0.22 8.94 -9.75
CA VAL A 62 0.57 8.78 -10.96
C VAL A 62 1.98 9.24 -10.61
N THR A 63 2.99 8.41 -10.87
CA THR A 63 4.38 8.81 -10.66
C THR A 63 4.78 9.88 -11.68
N GLU A 64 5.89 10.58 -11.42
CA GLU A 64 6.46 11.55 -12.36
C GLU A 64 6.77 10.93 -13.74
N ASP A 65 7.10 9.63 -13.77
CA ASP A 65 7.31 8.85 -15.00
C ASP A 65 6.01 8.42 -15.71
N GLY A 66 4.84 8.73 -15.15
CA GLY A 66 3.55 8.29 -15.69
C GLY A 66 3.19 6.83 -15.38
N GLU A 67 3.81 6.22 -14.36
CA GLU A 67 3.45 4.89 -13.87
C GLU A 67 2.34 4.96 -12.83
N LEU A 68 1.59 3.87 -12.65
CA LEU A 68 0.58 3.78 -11.60
C LEU A 68 1.27 3.56 -10.27
N ALA A 69 1.04 4.44 -9.30
CA ALA A 69 1.38 4.25 -7.90
C ALA A 69 0.12 3.95 -7.09
N PHE A 70 -0.03 2.70 -6.64
CA PHE A 70 -1.17 2.23 -5.86
C PHE A 70 -0.75 1.99 -4.41
N SER A 71 -1.19 2.84 -3.49
CA SER A 71 -0.83 2.75 -2.07
C SER A 71 -1.96 2.18 -1.23
N ILE A 72 -1.67 1.09 -0.52
CA ILE A 72 -2.61 0.45 0.40
C ILE A 72 -2.25 0.91 1.81
N VAL A 73 -3.08 1.77 2.42
CA VAL A 73 -2.81 2.39 3.72
C VAL A 73 -3.40 1.55 4.85
N TRP A 74 -2.53 1.16 5.77
CA TRP A 74 -2.82 0.34 6.94
C TRP A 74 -2.58 1.13 8.21
N GLN A 75 -3.50 1.00 9.17
CA GLN A 75 -3.24 1.37 10.56
C GLN A 75 -2.64 0.18 11.29
N SER A 76 -1.43 0.39 11.80
CA SER A 76 -0.60 -0.66 12.37
C SER A 76 -0.19 -0.28 13.80
N LEU A 77 -1.12 -0.45 14.75
CA LEU A 77 -0.94 -0.06 16.15
C LEU A 77 0.10 -0.93 16.87
N ASP A 78 0.03 -2.26 16.67
CA ASP A 78 0.89 -3.22 17.34
C ASP A 78 2.11 -3.65 16.50
N THR A 79 2.02 -3.57 15.17
CA THR A 79 3.12 -3.97 14.29
C THR A 79 4.02 -2.75 13.99
N PRO A 80 5.30 -2.73 14.40
CA PRO A 80 6.16 -1.57 14.22
C PRO A 80 6.54 -1.38 12.74
N TYR A 81 6.71 -0.12 12.30
CA TYR A 81 7.08 0.22 10.91
C TYR A 81 8.34 -0.51 10.41
N LYS A 82 9.34 -0.71 11.28
CA LYS A 82 10.55 -1.49 10.95
C LYS A 82 10.25 -2.91 10.48
N MET A 83 9.14 -3.50 10.93
CA MET A 83 8.68 -4.80 10.45
C MET A 83 8.18 -4.71 9.01
N TRP A 84 7.44 -3.66 8.66
CA TRP A 84 6.93 -3.40 7.32
C TRP A 84 8.05 -3.08 6.33
N ALA A 85 8.95 -2.18 6.72
CA ALA A 85 10.10 -1.75 5.92
C ALA A 85 11.26 -2.76 5.90
N ASP A 86 11.08 -3.96 6.47
CA ASP A 86 12.09 -5.01 6.39
C ASP A 86 12.28 -5.45 4.92
N GLN A 87 13.52 -5.40 4.43
CA GLN A 87 13.84 -5.66 3.04
C GLN A 87 13.33 -7.03 2.54
N LYS A 88 13.31 -8.06 3.39
CA LYS A 88 12.79 -9.39 3.02
C LYS A 88 11.28 -9.34 2.81
N ARG A 89 10.56 -8.56 3.62
CA ARG A 89 9.12 -8.36 3.45
C ARG A 89 8.80 -7.48 2.25
N VAL A 90 9.55 -6.40 2.05
CA VAL A 90 9.40 -5.53 0.88
C VAL A 90 9.57 -6.32 -0.42
N ASN A 91 10.58 -7.19 -0.50
CA ASN A 91 10.76 -8.09 -1.63
C ASN A 91 9.58 -9.07 -1.77
N LYS A 92 9.08 -9.60 -0.64
CA LYS A 92 7.91 -10.49 -0.62
C LYS A 92 6.64 -9.80 -1.10
N TYR A 93 6.44 -8.52 -0.81
CA TYR A 93 5.29 -7.76 -1.34
C TYR A 93 5.33 -7.75 -2.86
N SER A 94 6.49 -7.42 -3.46
CA SER A 94 6.64 -7.41 -4.92
C SER A 94 6.29 -8.78 -5.53
N THR A 95 6.80 -9.87 -4.95
CA THR A 95 6.46 -11.23 -5.43
C THR A 95 4.99 -11.61 -5.19
N PHE A 96 4.40 -11.17 -4.07
CA PHE A 96 3.01 -11.45 -3.72
C PHE A 96 2.02 -10.73 -4.63
N PHE A 97 2.30 -9.47 -4.97
CA PHE A 97 1.48 -8.65 -5.85
C PHE A 97 1.72 -8.90 -7.34
N GLY A 98 2.68 -9.79 -7.66
CA GLY A 98 2.89 -10.34 -8.99
C GLY A 98 3.91 -9.59 -9.83
N PRO A 99 4.23 -10.12 -11.02
CA PRO A 99 5.18 -9.50 -11.93
C PRO A 99 4.67 -8.17 -12.48
N GLY A 100 5.59 -7.29 -12.87
CA GLY A 100 5.26 -5.98 -13.46
C GLY A 100 4.90 -4.89 -12.44
N VAL A 101 5.08 -5.18 -11.14
CA VAL A 101 5.02 -4.18 -10.07
C VAL A 101 6.20 -4.35 -9.12
N TYR A 102 6.62 -3.25 -8.53
CA TYR A 102 7.50 -3.26 -7.37
C TYR A 102 6.78 -2.64 -6.17
N ALA A 103 7.11 -3.14 -4.99
CA ALA A 103 6.52 -2.69 -3.75
C ALA A 103 7.55 -1.92 -2.91
N ASP A 104 7.11 -0.84 -2.29
CA ASP A 104 7.84 -0.10 -1.29
C ASP A 104 6.96 0.11 -0.04
N CYS A 105 7.60 0.31 1.11
CA CYS A 105 6.91 0.64 2.35
C CYS A 105 7.11 2.11 2.71
N VAL A 106 6.03 2.87 2.76
CA VAL A 106 6.04 4.30 3.06
C VAL A 106 5.38 4.54 4.42
N LYS A 107 6.03 5.33 5.27
CA LYS A 107 5.42 5.79 6.52
C LYS A 107 4.50 6.96 6.18
N ILE A 108 3.21 6.82 6.47
CA ILE A 108 2.20 7.86 6.16
C ILE A 108 2.02 8.80 7.34
N ASP A 109 1.81 8.26 8.54
CA ASP A 109 1.57 9.04 9.75
C ASP A 109 2.16 8.32 10.96
N ALA A 110 2.98 9.02 11.74
CA ALA A 110 3.62 8.46 12.91
C ALA A 110 2.65 8.28 14.07
N ASP A 111 1.87 9.31 14.38
CA ASP A 111 0.97 9.41 15.52
C ASP A 111 -0.20 8.44 15.41
N GLN A 112 -0.84 8.41 14.24
CA GLN A 112 -1.91 7.49 13.91
C GLN A 112 -1.43 6.07 13.54
N ARG A 113 -0.10 5.88 13.50
CA ARG A 113 0.57 4.63 13.12
C ARG A 113 0.11 4.12 11.75
N LEU A 114 0.07 5.01 10.77
CA LEU A 114 -0.31 4.68 9.39
C LEU A 114 0.93 4.34 8.56
N VAL A 115 0.86 3.22 7.87
CA VAL A 115 1.89 2.71 6.95
C VAL A 115 1.23 2.31 5.64
N ALA A 116 1.87 2.63 4.53
CA ALA A 116 1.42 2.22 3.21
C ALA A 116 2.35 1.20 2.59
N ILE A 117 1.76 0.20 1.93
CA ILE A 117 2.45 -0.58 0.90
C ILE A 117 2.14 0.09 -0.43
N ARG A 118 3.14 0.73 -1.03
CA ARG A 118 3.04 1.38 -2.34
C ARG A 118 3.47 0.39 -3.41
N LEU A 119 2.56 0.10 -4.33
CA LEU A 119 2.79 -0.74 -5.51
C LEU A 119 2.91 0.17 -6.71
N THR A 120 4.08 0.18 -7.34
CA THR A 120 4.30 0.95 -8.56
C THR A 120 4.45 0.02 -9.74
N THR A 121 3.77 0.32 -10.85
CA THR A 121 3.89 -0.46 -12.09
C THR A 121 5.23 -0.23 -12.76
N GLY A 122 5.70 -1.25 -13.48
CA GLY A 122 6.96 -1.20 -14.22
C GLY A 122 8.17 -1.68 -13.42
N GLU A 123 9.35 -1.24 -13.84
CA GLU A 123 10.61 -1.60 -13.21
C GLU A 123 10.94 -0.64 -12.06
N ARG A 124 11.55 -1.18 -11.00
CA ARG A 124 11.98 -0.38 -9.83
C ARG A 124 13.09 0.58 -10.24
N LYS A 125 12.72 1.76 -10.73
CA LYS A 125 13.61 2.91 -10.72
C LYS A 125 13.78 3.29 -9.26
N VAL A 126 15.02 3.33 -8.78
CA VAL A 126 15.34 3.77 -7.44
C VAL A 126 14.93 5.24 -7.35
N ALA A 127 13.68 5.49 -6.98
CA ALA A 127 13.19 6.82 -6.69
C ALA A 127 13.84 7.22 -5.37
N VAL A 128 14.73 8.22 -5.48
CA VAL A 128 15.27 9.00 -4.37
C VAL A 128 14.16 9.27 -3.37
N GLU A 129 14.45 9.01 -2.09
CA GLU A 129 13.60 9.36 -0.96
C GLU A 129 13.07 10.79 -1.15
N GLU A 130 11.81 10.93 -1.59
CA GLU A 130 11.06 12.14 -1.32
C GLU A 130 10.84 12.15 0.19
N PRO A 131 11.35 13.19 0.89
CA PRO A 131 11.23 13.27 2.33
C PRO A 131 9.74 13.35 2.66
N ALA A 132 9.35 12.59 3.67
CA ALA A 132 8.06 12.66 4.31
C ALA A 132 7.57 14.11 4.34
N ALA A 133 6.38 14.32 3.75
CA ALA A 133 5.69 15.60 3.73
C ALA A 133 5.82 16.27 5.10
N ALA A 134 6.68 17.29 5.12
CA ALA A 134 6.66 18.31 6.13
C ALA A 134 5.45 19.19 5.80
N GLU A 135 4.41 19.08 6.63
CA GLU A 135 3.44 20.15 6.81
C GLU A 135 3.42 20.41 8.32
N VAL A 136 4.31 21.26 8.84
CA VAL A 136 4.09 22.68 9.14
C VAL A 136 2.63 23.01 9.46
N GLU A 137 2.36 23.29 10.73
CA GLU A 137 1.48 24.39 11.13
C GLU A 137 1.97 24.95 12.48
N ALA A 138 1.70 26.24 12.67
CA ALA A 138 2.52 27.24 13.38
C ALA A 138 2.38 27.29 14.91
#